data_AF-A0A5E4L985-F1
#
_entry.id   AF-A0A5E4L985-F1
#
_cell.length_a   1.000
_cell.length_b   1.000
_cell.length_c   1.000
_cell.angle_alpha   90.00
_cell.angle_beta   90.00
_cell.angle_gamma   90.00
#
_symmetry.space_group_name_H-M   'P 1'
#
loop_
_entity.id
_entity.type
_entity.pdbx_description
1 polymer ?
#
loop_
_entity_poly.entity_id
_entity_poly.type
_entity_poly.pdbx_seq_one_letter_code
_entity_poly.pdbx_strand_id
1 'polypeptide(L)'
;MAYFYKSRGLSVALVGADVERPAAQEQLRQLAEKIGVRYYTAMNEKSAGKVVQKALSEAKEDIVIVDSAGRSAFDNELAEELKGIVGALHPDET
;
A
#
# COMPACT_ATOMS: atom_id res chain seq x y z
N MET A 1 -10.96 2.91 -6.20
CA MET A 1 -10.67 3.99 -5.22
C MET A 1 -9.52 4.90 -5.66
N ALA A 2 -8.33 4.38 -6.01
CA ALA A 2 -7.21 5.23 -6.43
C ALA A 2 -7.53 6.25 -7.54
N TYR A 3 -8.21 5.84 -8.61
CA TYR A 3 -8.62 6.73 -9.69
C TYR A 3 -9.58 7.85 -9.24
N PHE A 4 -10.47 7.54 -8.29
CA PHE A 4 -11.44 8.50 -7.76
C PHE A 4 -10.73 9.63 -7.00
N TYR A 5 -9.79 9.29 -6.12
CA TYR A 5 -9.01 10.29 -5.38
C TYR A 5 -8.07 11.10 -6.29
N LYS A 6 -7.42 10.44 -7.25
CA LYS A 6 -6.61 11.14 -8.27
C LYS A 6 -7.43 12.14 -9.07
N SER A 7 -8.67 11.79 -9.45
CA SER A 7 -9.56 12.69 -10.19
C SER A 7 -9.99 13.92 -9.40
N ARG A 8 -9.84 13.90 -8.06
CA ARG A 8 -10.09 15.03 -7.15
C ARG A 8 -8.83 15.87 -6.87
N GLY A 9 -7.71 15.57 -7.54
CA GLY A 9 -6.45 16.31 -7.40
C GLY A 9 -5.54 15.82 -6.28
N LEU A 10 -5.92 14.74 -5.57
CA LEU A 10 -5.07 14.15 -4.54
C LEU A 10 -4.02 13.24 -5.17
N SER A 11 -2.81 13.27 -4.63
CA SER A 11 -1.75 12.35 -5.00
C SER A 11 -1.95 11.01 -4.30
N VAL A 12 -1.84 9.92 -5.05
CA VAL A 12 -2.16 8.56 -4.58
C VAL A 12 -1.01 7.61 -4.85
N ALA A 13 -0.70 6.74 -3.91
CA ALA A 13 0.21 5.61 -4.06
C ALA A 13 -0.51 4.29 -3.75
N LEU A 14 -0.15 3.24 -4.49
CA LEU A 14 -0.59 1.86 -4.25
C LEU A 14 0.53 1.05 -3.60
N VAL A 15 0.21 0.21 -2.62
CA VAL A 15 1.18 -0.65 -1.94
C VAL A 15 0.71 -2.09 -2.00
N GLY A 16 1.51 -2.98 -2.60
CA GLY A 16 1.20 -4.40 -2.69
C GLY A 16 1.73 -5.15 -1.49
N ALA A 17 0.88 -5.38 -0.48
CA ALA A 17 1.23 -6.17 0.69
C ALA A 17 1.00 -7.69 0.48
N ASP A 18 0.41 -8.11 -0.65
CA ASP A 18 0.35 -9.54 -1.06
C ASP A 18 1.69 -10.00 -1.67
N VAL A 19 2.70 -10.18 -0.82
CA VAL A 19 4.06 -10.59 -1.21
C VAL A 19 4.18 -12.07 -1.57
N GLU A 20 3.18 -12.89 -1.25
CA GLU A 20 3.19 -14.34 -1.51
C GLU A 20 2.65 -14.69 -2.91
N ARG A 21 1.93 -13.78 -3.55
CA ARG A 21 1.35 -13.98 -4.88
C ARG A 21 2.02 -13.06 -5.91
N PRO A 22 3.03 -13.53 -6.65
CA PRO A 22 3.70 -12.74 -7.70
C PRO A 22 2.73 -12.16 -8.75
N ALA A 23 1.67 -12.89 -9.07
CA ALA A 23 0.64 -12.42 -10.00
C ALA A 23 -0.14 -11.21 -9.46
N ALA A 24 -0.39 -11.14 -8.14
CA ALA A 24 -1.07 -9.99 -7.53
C ALA A 24 -0.20 -8.72 -7.58
N GLN A 25 1.10 -8.86 -7.30
CA GLN A 25 2.07 -7.77 -7.40
C GLN A 25 2.16 -7.21 -8.83
N GLU A 26 2.24 -8.10 -9.82
CA GLU A 26 2.30 -7.69 -11.23
C GLU A 26 0.99 -7.04 -11.69
N GLN A 27 -0.16 -7.55 -11.25
CA GLN A 27 -1.45 -6.94 -11.53
C GLN A 27 -1.57 -5.53 -10.92
N LEU A 28 -1.10 -5.35 -9.68
CA LEU A 28 -1.08 -4.04 -9.02
C LEU A 28 -0.16 -3.05 -9.76
N ARG A 29 1.01 -3.52 -10.20
CA ARG A 29 1.95 -2.74 -11.02
C ARG A 29 1.29 -2.23 -12.29
N GLN A 30 0.69 -3.13 -13.07
CA GLN A 30 0.01 -2.77 -14.32
C GLN A 30 -1.16 -1.80 -14.08
N LEU A 31 -1.91 -1.99 -13.00
CA LEU A 31 -2.98 -1.07 -12.62
C LEU A 31 -2.43 0.32 -12.30
N ALA A 32 -1.37 0.39 -11.49
CA ALA A 32 -0.73 1.64 -11.09
C ALA A 32 -0.18 2.41 -12.30
N GLU A 33 0.51 1.72 -13.20
CA GLU A 33 1.02 2.30 -14.46
C GLU A 33 -0.12 2.82 -15.32
N LYS A 34 -1.19 2.03 -15.48
CA LYS A 34 -2.36 2.41 -16.28
C LYS A 34 -3.05 3.68 -15.78
N ILE A 35 -3.16 3.84 -14.45
CA ILE A 35 -3.77 5.04 -13.86
C ILE A 35 -2.76 6.14 -13.55
N GLY A 36 -1.47 5.92 -13.79
CA GLY A 36 -0.37 6.85 -13.55
C GLY A 36 -0.24 7.28 -12.10
N VAL A 37 -0.26 6.32 -11.18
CA VAL A 37 0.00 6.55 -9.74
C VAL A 37 1.29 5.83 -9.33
N ARG A 38 1.91 6.28 -8.24
CA ARG A 38 3.08 5.58 -7.70
C ARG A 38 2.65 4.22 -7.14
N TYR A 39 3.56 3.25 -7.21
CA TYR A 39 3.35 1.95 -6.63
C TYR A 39 4.57 1.49 -5.84
N TYR A 40 4.31 0.75 -4.77
CA TYR A 40 5.31 0.14 -3.91
C TYR A 40 5.01 -1.36 -3.87
N THR A 41 5.86 -2.11 -4.55
CA THR A 41 5.82 -3.57 -4.60
C THR A 41 7.20 -4.09 -4.28
N ALA A 42 7.30 -5.23 -3.63
CA ALA A 42 8.61 -5.84 -3.39
C ALA A 42 8.65 -7.26 -3.91
N MET A 43 9.10 -7.41 -5.16
CA MET A 43 9.27 -8.72 -5.80
C MET A 43 10.28 -9.63 -5.09
N ASN A 44 11.16 -9.07 -4.24
CA ASN A 44 12.19 -9.80 -3.51
C ASN A 44 12.02 -9.76 -1.97
N GLU A 45 11.00 -9.08 -1.43
CA GLU A 45 10.76 -9.02 0.01
C GLU A 45 9.58 -9.93 0.36
N LYS A 46 9.76 -10.79 1.37
CA LYS A 46 8.74 -11.75 1.82
C LYS A 46 7.94 -11.23 3.01
N SER A 47 8.36 -10.10 3.59
CA SER A 47 7.63 -9.45 4.68
C SER A 47 6.75 -8.32 4.14
N ALA A 48 5.43 -8.53 4.18
CA ALA A 48 4.46 -7.49 3.88
C ALA A 48 4.67 -6.22 4.73
N GLY A 49 5.01 -6.39 6.01
CA GLY A 49 5.31 -5.29 6.94
C GLY A 49 6.43 -4.38 6.46
N LYS A 50 7.54 -4.96 6.00
CA LYS A 50 8.66 -4.17 5.44
C LYS A 50 8.28 -3.42 4.17
N VAL A 51 7.46 -4.01 3.30
CA VAL A 51 6.98 -3.34 2.08
C VAL A 51 6.14 -2.12 2.44
N VAL A 52 5.22 -2.29 3.38
CA VAL A 52 4.33 -1.21 3.83
C VAL A 52 5.12 -0.13 4.59
N GLN A 53 6.02 -0.49 5.49
CA GLN A 53 6.85 0.46 6.23
C GLN A 53 7.74 1.29 5.30
N LYS A 54 8.35 0.64 4.31
CA LYS A 54 9.15 1.32 3.29
C LYS A 54 8.27 2.24 2.44
N ALA A 55 7.11 1.75 2.01
CA ALA A 55 6.16 2.56 1.24
C ALA A 55 5.73 3.80 2.02
N LEU A 56 5.41 3.69 3.31
CA LEU A 56 5.03 4.82 4.15
C LEU A 56 6.20 5.78 4.41
N SER A 57 7.42 5.28 4.55
CA SER A 57 8.62 6.13 4.69
C SER A 57 8.97 6.91 3.42
N GLU A 58 8.67 6.34 2.24
CA GLU A 58 8.98 6.94 0.94
C GLU A 58 7.81 7.70 0.32
N ALA A 59 6.58 7.44 0.77
CA ALA A 59 5.38 8.07 0.27
C ALA A 59 5.39 9.57 0.61
N LYS A 60 5.12 10.37 -0.41
CA LYS A 60 4.84 11.81 -0.29
C LYS A 60 3.41 12.13 -0.69
N GLU A 61 2.64 11.08 -0.95
CA GLU A 61 1.28 11.11 -1.45
C GLU A 61 0.31 11.41 -0.32
N ASP A 62 -0.77 12.13 -0.66
CA ASP A 62 -1.85 12.41 0.26
C ASP A 62 -2.57 11.13 0.70
N ILE A 63 -2.61 10.13 -0.20
CA ILE A 63 -3.31 8.87 0.04
C ILE A 63 -2.41 7.69 -0.32
N VAL A 64 -2.25 6.76 0.61
CA VAL A 64 -1.58 5.48 0.42
C VAL A 64 -2.60 4.36 0.57
N ILE A 65 -2.83 3.60 -0.50
CA ILE A 65 -3.76 2.46 -0.50
C ILE A 65 -2.96 1.18 -0.44
N VAL A 66 -3.13 0.43 0.65
CA VAL A 66 -2.46 -0.85 0.86
C VAL A 66 -3.40 -1.98 0.44
N ASP A 67 -2.97 -2.77 -0.54
CA ASP A 67 -3.66 -3.98 -1.01
C ASP A 67 -3.02 -5.20 -0.34
N SER A 68 -3.66 -5.72 0.71
CA SER A 68 -3.20 -6.87 1.48
C SER A 68 -3.74 -8.19 0.93
N ALA A 69 -2.97 -9.28 1.09
CA ALA A 69 -3.44 -10.61 0.76
C ALA A 69 -4.72 -10.91 1.55
N GLY A 70 -5.82 -11.18 0.85
CA GLY A 70 -7.13 -11.36 1.47
C GLY A 70 -7.12 -12.35 2.64
N ARG A 71 -7.51 -11.84 3.82
CA ARG A 71 -7.75 -12.52 5.10
C ARG A 71 -6.54 -13.11 5.84
N SER A 72 -6.32 -12.56 7.04
CA SER A 72 -6.14 -13.27 8.33
C SER A 72 -4.77 -13.36 9.01
N ALA A 73 -3.63 -13.11 8.38
CA ALA A 73 -2.34 -13.32 9.09
C ALA A 73 -1.61 -12.04 9.51
N PHE A 74 -1.76 -10.94 8.77
CA PHE A 74 -1.00 -9.71 9.00
C PHE A 74 -1.76 -8.69 9.85
N ASP A 75 -3.05 -8.88 10.12
CA ASP A 75 -3.92 -7.83 10.65
C ASP A 75 -3.46 -7.26 12.00
N ASN A 76 -2.98 -8.07 12.94
CA ASN A 76 -2.60 -7.55 14.26
C ASN A 76 -1.16 -7.03 14.33
N GLU A 77 -0.18 -7.75 13.81
CA GLU A 77 1.23 -7.33 13.86
C GLU A 77 1.48 -6.13 12.92
N LEU A 78 0.89 -6.17 11.71
CA LEU A 78 0.90 -5.02 10.80
C LEU A 78 0.08 -3.88 11.37
N ALA A 79 -1.08 -4.08 12.01
CA ALA A 79 -1.81 -2.98 12.63
C ALA A 79 -1.14 -2.40 13.87
N GLU A 80 -0.37 -3.17 14.66
CA GLU A 80 0.41 -2.64 15.77
C GLU A 80 1.62 -1.85 15.27
N GLU A 81 2.36 -2.36 14.29
CA GLU A 81 3.44 -1.60 13.63
C GLU A 81 2.89 -0.37 12.91
N LEU A 82 1.77 -0.52 12.20
CA LEU A 82 1.06 0.57 11.56
C LEU A 82 0.57 1.54 12.62
N LYS A 83 -0.05 1.16 13.74
CA LYS A 83 -0.46 2.12 14.80
C LYS A 83 0.70 2.99 15.27
N GLY A 84 1.93 2.44 15.34
CA GLY A 84 3.15 3.20 15.63
C GLY A 84 3.49 4.26 14.56
N ILE A 85 3.20 3.99 13.28
CA ILE A 85 3.46 4.88 12.14
C ILE A 85 2.26 5.82 11.84
N VAL A 86 1.06 5.29 11.96
CA VAL A 86 -0.28 5.85 11.72
C VAL A 86 -0.68 6.82 12.83
N GLY A 87 -0.16 6.66 14.05
CA GLY A 87 -0.27 7.67 15.11
C GLY A 87 0.31 9.03 14.70
N ALA A 88 1.19 9.07 13.69
CA ALA A 88 1.69 10.30 13.08
C ALA A 88 0.95 10.71 11.78
N LEU A 89 0.05 9.87 11.25
CA LEU A 89 -0.44 9.95 9.87
C LEU A 89 -1.97 10.04 9.70
N HIS A 90 -2.77 10.05 10.78
CA HIS A 90 -4.23 10.32 10.75
C HIS A 90 -4.99 9.70 9.54
N PRO A 91 -5.23 8.37 9.54
CA PRO A 91 -5.93 7.72 8.44
C PRO A 91 -7.44 8.01 8.52
N ASP A 92 -8.06 8.32 7.38
CA ASP A 92 -9.49 8.65 7.30
C ASP A 92 -10.41 7.41 7.23
N GLU A 93 -9.94 6.25 6.75
CA GLU A 93 -10.73 5.00 6.70
C GLU A 93 -9.84 3.73 6.82
N THR A 94 -10.37 2.69 7.47
CA THR A 94 -9.77 1.35 7.67
C THR A 94 -10.59 0.28 6.96
#